data_AF-A0AAD9LT65-F1
#
_entry.id   AF-A0AAD9LT65-F1
#
_cell.length_a   1.000
_cell.length_b   1.000
_cell.length_c   1.000
_cell.angle_alpha   90.00
_cell.angle_beta   90.00
_cell.angle_gamma   90.00
#
_symmetry.space_group_name_H-M   'P 1'
#
loop_
_entity.id
_entity.type
_entity.pdbx_description
1 polymer ?
#
loop_
_entity_poly.entity_id
_entity_poly.type
_entity_poly.pdbx_seq_one_letter_code
_entity_poly.pdbx_strand_id
1 'polypeptide(L)'
;MATSFAIDEIKALVRQPQREHAQRILERLAVAVLPIMTRRRFRVRRLLEFFPKDGALLGMNVNRGAKIYVRCTSVVLSLLPQLH
;
A
#
# COMPACT_ATOMS: atom_id res chain seq x y z
N MET A 1 -20.28 -12.29 12.99
CA MET A 1 -19.81 -11.00 12.41
C MET A 1 -18.54 -11.26 11.62
N ALA A 2 -18.57 -11.13 10.30
CA ALA A 2 -17.35 -11.24 9.51
C ALA A 2 -16.44 -10.06 9.85
N THR A 3 -15.30 -10.31 10.49
CA THR A 3 -14.30 -9.26 10.69
C THR A 3 -13.75 -8.88 9.33
N SER A 4 -14.13 -7.71 8.82
CA SER A 4 -13.55 -7.15 7.61
C SER A 4 -12.09 -6.81 7.90
N PHE A 5 -11.16 -7.42 7.16
CA PHE A 5 -9.73 -7.10 7.20
C PHE A 5 -9.36 -6.07 6.13
N ALA A 6 -10.34 -5.29 5.68
CA ALA A 6 -10.11 -4.15 4.80
C ALA A 6 -9.22 -3.10 5.49
N ILE A 7 -8.56 -2.29 4.67
CA ILE A 7 -7.70 -1.18 5.12
C ILE A 7 -8.57 0.07 5.20
N ASP A 8 -8.53 0.78 6.34
CA ASP A 8 -9.44 1.91 6.59
C ASP A 8 -9.10 3.14 5.71
N GLU A 9 -7.82 3.43 5.48
CA GLU A 9 -7.38 4.56 4.65
C GLU A 9 -6.30 4.13 3.66
N ILE A 10 -6.48 4.47 2.39
CA ILE A 10 -5.51 4.25 1.32
C ILE A 10 -5.24 5.58 0.62
N LYS A 11 -3.99 6.08 0.67
CA LYS A 11 -3.72 7.45 0.22
C LYS A 11 -2.33 7.66 -0.37
N ALA A 12 -2.32 8.16 -1.61
CA ALA A 12 -1.13 8.68 -2.29
C ALA A 12 -0.79 10.13 -1.86
N LEU A 13 0.45 10.54 -2.07
CA LEU A 13 0.93 11.90 -1.78
C LEU A 13 0.27 12.92 -2.70
N VAL A 14 -0.35 13.95 -2.11
CA VAL A 14 -1.16 14.94 -2.84
C VAL A 14 -0.35 15.77 -3.84
N ARG A 15 0.93 16.05 -3.52
CA ARG A 15 1.79 16.97 -4.29
C ARG A 15 2.75 16.26 -5.26
N GLN A 16 2.53 14.97 -5.55
CA GLN A 16 3.36 14.23 -6.49
C GLN A 16 2.76 14.26 -7.91
N PRO A 17 3.57 14.38 -8.97
CA PRO A 17 3.09 14.51 -10.35
C PRO A 17 2.35 13.26 -10.84
N GLN A 18 2.65 12.09 -10.28
CA GLN A 18 2.04 10.80 -10.65
C GLN A 18 1.07 10.27 -9.58
N ARG A 19 0.47 11.17 -8.78
CA ARG A 19 -0.44 10.83 -7.68
C ARG A 19 -1.51 9.81 -8.07
N GLU A 20 -2.18 10.01 -9.20
CA GLU A 20 -3.26 9.13 -9.64
C GLU A 20 -2.77 7.70 -9.89
N HIS A 21 -1.62 7.57 -10.55
CA HIS A 21 -0.99 6.27 -10.78
C HIS A 21 -0.59 5.60 -9.45
N ALA A 22 0.02 6.35 -8.53
CA ALA A 22 0.37 5.86 -7.20
C ALA A 22 -0.87 5.42 -6.41
N GLN A 23 -1.96 6.18 -6.49
CA GLN A 23 -3.22 5.83 -5.83
C GLN A 23 -3.79 4.50 -6.35
N ARG A 24 -3.85 4.33 -7.68
CA ARG A 24 -4.29 3.08 -8.32
C ARG A 24 -3.42 1.89 -7.89
N ILE A 25 -2.11 2.08 -7.77
CA ILE A 25 -1.20 1.04 -7.28
C ILE A 25 -1.54 0.65 -5.84
N LEU A 26 -1.72 1.62 -4.94
CA LEU A 26 -2.04 1.34 -3.54
C LEU A 26 -3.39 0.62 -3.40
N GLU A 27 -4.38 1.00 -4.19
CA GLU A 27 -5.70 0.34 -4.22
C GLU A 27 -5.60 -1.11 -4.71
N ARG A 28 -4.84 -1.35 -5.80
CA ARG A 28 -4.58 -2.71 -6.29
C ARG A 28 -3.84 -3.56 -5.26
N LEU A 29 -2.83 -2.99 -4.59
CA LEU A 29 -2.11 -3.66 -3.51
C LEU A 29 -3.07 -4.04 -2.37
N ALA A 30 -3.94 -3.11 -1.95
CA ALA A 30 -4.90 -3.36 -0.88
C ALA A 30 -5.81 -4.56 -1.20
N VAL A 31 -6.33 -4.65 -2.43
CA VAL A 31 -7.15 -5.80 -2.86
C VAL A 31 -6.33 -7.09 -2.90
N ALA A 32 -5.13 -7.05 -3.47
CA ALA A 32 -4.29 -8.23 -3.65
C ALA A 32 -3.88 -8.89 -2.31
N VAL A 33 -3.72 -8.10 -1.24
CA VAL A 33 -3.30 -8.61 0.07
C VAL A 33 -4.47 -9.05 0.97
N LEU A 34 -5.72 -8.80 0.60
CA LEU A 34 -6.89 -9.18 1.40
C LEU A 34 -6.90 -10.66 1.81
N PRO A 35 -6.56 -11.64 0.93
CA PRO A 35 -6.57 -13.05 1.31
C PRO A 35 -5.58 -13.37 2.43
N ILE A 36 -4.35 -12.85 2.35
CA ILE A 36 -3.33 -13.09 3.39
C ILE A 36 -3.64 -12.32 4.67
N MET A 37 -4.16 -11.08 4.57
CA MET A 37 -4.61 -10.31 5.73
C MET A 37 -5.72 -11.04 6.49
N THR A 38 -6.70 -11.56 5.75
CA THR A 38 -7.82 -12.32 6.32
C THR A 38 -7.35 -13.60 6.99
N ARG A 39 -6.57 -14.42 6.26
CA ARG A 39 -6.08 -15.71 6.77
C ARG A 39 -5.21 -15.55 8.02
N ARG A 40 -4.35 -14.53 8.06
CA ARG A 40 -3.41 -14.28 9.17
C ARG A 40 -3.93 -13.29 10.21
N ARG A 41 -5.16 -12.80 10.04
CA ARG A 41 -5.79 -11.78 10.88
C ARG A 41 -4.96 -10.50 11.04
N PHE A 42 -4.25 -10.10 9.98
CA PHE A 42 -3.48 -8.85 9.98
C PHE A 42 -4.43 -7.66 9.90
N ARG A 43 -4.19 -6.68 10.77
CA ARG A 43 -4.93 -5.41 10.78
C ARG A 43 -4.01 -4.29 10.32
N VAL A 44 -4.40 -3.64 9.23
CA VAL A 44 -3.72 -2.45 8.72
C VAL A 44 -4.73 -1.32 8.69
N ARG A 45 -4.47 -0.25 9.44
CA ARG A 45 -5.38 0.92 9.46
C ARG A 45 -5.16 1.80 8.25
N ARG A 46 -3.90 2.03 7.88
CA ARG A 46 -3.55 2.99 6.83
C ARG A 46 -2.45 2.44 5.92
N LEU A 47 -2.71 2.49 4.62
CA LEU A 47 -1.74 2.21 3.56
C LEU A 47 -1.45 3.51 2.80
N LEU A 48 -0.23 4.01 2.95
CA LEU A 48 0.13 5.36 2.53
C LEU A 48 1.34 5.34 1.59
N GLU A 49 1.33 6.23 0.61
CA GLU A 49 2.56 6.54 -0.12
C GLU A 49 3.50 7.38 0.75
N PHE A 50 4.80 7.19 0.56
CA PHE A 50 5.83 8.11 1.06
C PHE A 50 7.00 8.28 0.10
N PHE A 51 7.78 9.34 0.33
CA PHE A 51 9.01 9.62 -0.41
C PHE A 51 10.13 9.97 0.59
N PRO A 52 10.75 8.97 1.24
CA PRO A 52 11.80 9.21 2.21
C PRO A 52 13.06 9.77 1.53
N LYS A 53 13.89 10.51 2.29
CA LYS A 53 15.19 11.00 1.81
C LYS A 53 16.14 9.87 1.46
N ASP A 54 16.07 8.77 2.22
CA ASP A 54 16.82 7.55 1.93
C ASP A 54 16.24 6.85 0.68
N GLY A 55 17.08 6.71 -0.35
CA GLY A 55 16.74 6.05 -1.60
C GLY A 55 16.46 4.55 -1.45
N ALA A 56 17.08 3.88 -0.47
CA ALA A 56 16.97 2.44 -0.27
C ALA A 56 15.68 2.04 0.46
N LEU A 57 14.99 2.99 1.11
CA LEU A 57 13.80 2.71 1.88
C LEU A 57 12.57 2.58 0.94
N LEU A 58 12.12 1.34 0.75
CA LEU A 58 10.98 0.99 -0.12
C LEU A 58 9.65 0.91 0.63
N GLY A 59 9.69 0.73 1.94
CA GLY A 59 8.49 0.67 2.77
C GLY A 59 8.82 0.76 4.27
N MET A 60 7.79 1.00 5.07
CA MET A 60 7.94 1.10 6.52
C MET A 60 6.65 0.64 7.22
N ASN A 61 6.80 -0.18 8.26
CA ASN A 61 5.70 -0.57 9.13
C ASN A 61 5.80 0.20 10.46
N VAL A 62 4.81 1.05 10.73
CA VAL A 62 4.74 1.83 11.95
C VAL A 62 3.71 1.21 12.89
N ASN A 63 4.13 0.95 14.12
CA ASN A 63 3.29 0.45 15.22
C ASN A 63 2.45 -0.78 14.81
N ARG A 64 3.11 -1.79 14.24
CA ARG A 64 2.52 -3.11 13.94
C ARG A 64 1.22 -3.03 13.12
N GLY A 65 1.23 -2.24 12.05
CA GLY A 65 0.09 -2.09 11.12
C GLY A 65 -0.76 -0.83 11.33
N ALA A 66 -0.41 0.06 12.25
CA ALA A 66 -1.11 1.34 12.38
C ALA A 66 -0.92 2.24 11.14
N LYS A 67 0.27 2.17 10.51
CA LYS A 67 0.55 2.73 9.19
C LYS A 67 1.53 1.81 8.46
N ILE A 68 1.23 1.53 7.20
CA ILE A 68 2.16 0.93 6.26
C ILE A 68 2.46 1.98 5.22
N TYR A 69 3.74 2.33 5.09
CA TYR A 69 4.22 3.18 4.02
C TYR A 69 4.79 2.33 2.90
N VAL A 70 4.47 2.68 1.66
CA VAL A 70 5.01 2.05 0.45
C VAL A 70 5.53 3.14 -0.47
N ARG A 71 6.71 2.91 -1.04
CA ARG A 71 7.29 3.80 -2.05
C ARG A 71 6.73 3.42 -3.41
N CYS A 72 5.85 4.25 -3.95
CA CYS A 72 5.27 4.06 -5.28
C CYS A 72 6.20 4.65 -6.36
N THR A 73 7.38 4.06 -6.55
CA THR A 73 8.25 4.44 -7.68
C THR A 73 7.83 3.70 -8.95
N SER A 74 7.62 4.47 -10.02
CA SER A 74 7.23 4.06 -11.39
C SER A 74 7.90 2.78 -11.93
N VAL A 75 9.10 2.43 -11.47
CA VAL A 75 9.90 1.31 -12.03
C VAL A 75 9.60 -0.05 -11.42
N VAL A 76 9.18 -0.13 -10.14
CA VAL A 76 9.10 -1.44 -9.43
C VAL A 76 7.72 -2.11 -9.57
N LEU A 77 6.65 -1.34 -9.74
CA LEU A 77 5.27 -1.85 -9.77
C LEU A 77 4.63 -1.86 -11.17
N SER A 78 5.24 -1.18 -12.15
CA SER A 78 4.88 -1.33 -13.58
C SER A 78 5.28 -2.69 -14.16
N LEU A 79 6.20 -3.41 -13.47
CA LEU A 79 6.68 -4.73 -13.83
C LEU A 79 5.87 -5.88 -13.22
N LEU A 80 4.89 -5.62 -12.34
CA LEU A 80 3.94 -6.67 -11.98
C LEU A 80 3.01 -6.87 -13.18
N PRO A 81 3.10 -8.02 -13.89
CA PRO A 81 2.24 -8.27 -15.02
C PRO A 81 0.80 -8.27 -14.51
N GLN A 82 -0.10 -7.81 -15.37
CA GLN A 82 -1.54 -8.01 -15.22
C GLN A 82 -1.81 -9.52 -15.13
N LEU A 83 -1.73 -10.09 -13.92
CA LEU A 83 -2.21 -11.43 -13.65
C LEU A 83 -3.73 -11.36 -13.71
N HIS A 84 -4.24 -11.83 -14.86
CA HIS A 84 -5.63 -12.15 -15.12
C HIS A 84 -6.19 -13.11 -14.08
#